data_AF-A0A935TGI8-F1
#
_entry.id   AF-A0A935TGI8-F1
#
_cell.length_a   1.000
_cell.length_b   1.000
_cell.length_c   1.000
_cell.angle_alpha   90.00
_cell.angle_beta   90.00
_cell.angle_gamma   90.00
#
_symmetry.space_group_name_H-M   'P 1'
#
loop_
_entity.id
_entity.type
_entity.pdbx_description
1 polymer ?
#
loop_
_entity_poly.entity_id
_entity_poly.type
_entity_poly.pdbx_seq_one_letter_code
_entity_poly.pdbx_strand_id
1 'polypeptide(L)' 'MELSYETSLSAYILLQEVERELNIKETPEESRRNGNFKKILMRCNKVIEKRYTNEEQQIKLKTYIENIFFQD' A
#
# COMPACT_ATOMS: atom_id res chain seq x y z
N MET A 1 6.02 21.06 -2.26
CA MET A 1 5.15 20.34 -1.30
C MET A 1 4.00 19.60 -1.99
N GLU A 2 3.91 19.59 -3.34
CA GLU A 2 2.89 18.85 -4.13
C GLU A 2 3.23 17.36 -4.35
N LEU A 3 4.50 17.02 -4.60
CA LEU A 3 4.93 15.64 -4.91
C LEU A 3 4.62 14.60 -3.80
N SER A 4 4.55 15.00 -2.52
CA SER A 4 4.23 14.06 -1.44
C SER A 4 2.75 13.71 -1.39
N TYR A 5 1.87 14.64 -1.76
CA TYR A 5 0.42 14.43 -1.75
C TYR A 5 -0.02 13.50 -2.87
N GLU A 6 0.51 13.69 -4.08
CA GLU A 6 0.21 12.80 -5.20
C GLU A 6 0.69 11.37 -4.94
N THR A 7 1.87 11.23 -4.32
CA THR A 7 2.44 9.91 -3.99
C THR A 7 1.63 9.21 -2.89
N SER A 8 1.21 9.92 -1.84
CA SER A 8 0.39 9.35 -0.77
C SER A 8 -1.01 8.97 -1.25
N LEU A 9 -1.63 9.79 -2.11
CA LEU A 9 -2.91 9.46 -2.73
C LEU A 9 -2.80 8.22 -3.63
N SER A 10 -1.73 8.14 -4.43
CA SER A 10 -1.47 6.98 -5.29
C SER A 10 -1.28 5.69 -4.48
N ALA A 11 -0.55 5.77 -3.36
CA ALA A 11 -0.38 4.66 -2.42
C ALA A 11 -1.72 4.21 -1.83
N TYR A 12 -2.58 5.16 -1.42
CA TYR A 12 -3.89 4.86 -0.85
C TYR A 12 -4.85 4.21 -1.86
N ILE A 13 -4.89 4.72 -3.09
CA ILE A 13 -5.69 4.12 -4.18
C ILE A 13 -5.21 2.69 -4.46
N LEU A 14 -3.90 2.47 -4.55
CA LEU A 14 -3.33 1.15 -4.79
C LEU A 14 -3.67 0.17 -3.67
N LEU A 15 -3.61 0.61 -2.41
CA LEU A 15 -4.03 -0.20 -1.27
C LEU A 15 -5.49 -0.62 -1.39
N GLN A 16 -6.41 0.31 -1.67
CA GLN A 16 -7.83 0.00 -1.83
C GLN A 16 -8.11 -0.96 -3.00
N GLU A 17 -7.40 -0.82 -4.12
CA GLU A 17 -7.51 -1.75 -5.25
C GLU A 17 -7.12 -3.17 -4.82
N VAL A 18 -6.02 -3.31 -4.08
CA VAL A 18 -5.53 -4.61 -3.59
C VAL A 18 -6.47 -5.22 -2.57
N GLU A 19 -7.00 -4.43 -1.63
CA GLU A 19 -7.97 -4.91 -0.65
C GLU A 19 -9.24 -5.43 -1.32
N ARG A 20 -9.75 -4.72 -2.34
CA ARG A 20 -10.87 -5.18 -3.18
C ARG A 20 -10.53 -6.46 -3.94
N GLU A 21 -9.35 -6.55 -4.55
CA GLU A 21 -8.89 -7.75 -5.26
C GLU A 21 -8.84 -8.98 -4.33
N LEU A 22 -8.39 -8.77 -3.09
CA LEU A 22 -8.26 -9.83 -2.09
C LEU A 22 -9.55 -10.11 -1.31
N ASN A 23 -10.62 -9.34 -1.56
CA ASN A 23 -11.88 -9.35 -0.81
C ASN A 23 -11.68 -9.16 0.71
N ILE A 24 -10.76 -8.27 1.09
CA ILE A 24 -10.51 -7.88 2.48
C ILE A 24 -11.26 -6.58 2.74
N LYS A 25 -12.08 -6.57 3.80
CA LYS A 25 -12.87 -5.40 4.25
C LYS A 25 -12.41 -4.84 5.59
N GLU A 26 -11.34 -5.42 6.12
CA GLU A 26 -10.72 -5.02 7.38
C GLU A 26 -10.06 -3.65 7.21
N THR A 27 -10.17 -2.81 8.23
CA THR A 27 -9.33 -1.64 8.39
C THR A 27 -7.83 -2.04 8.44
N PRO A 28 -6.89 -1.10 8.23
CA PRO A 28 -5.47 -1.38 8.38
C PRO A 28 -5.10 -1.96 9.76
N GLU A 29 -5.72 -1.46 10.83
CA GLU A 29 -5.49 -1.94 12.20
C GLU A 29 -5.99 -3.38 12.39
N GLU A 30 -7.20 -3.70 11.91
CA GLU A 30 -7.74 -5.06 11.93
C GLU A 30 -6.88 -6.01 11.09
N SER A 31 -6.48 -5.58 9.89
CA SER A 31 -5.56 -6.32 9.02
C SER A 31 -4.22 -6.59 9.68
N ARG A 32 -3.72 -5.65 10.50
CA ARG A 32 -2.51 -5.84 11.29
C ARG A 32 -2.71 -6.90 12.38
N ARG A 33 -3.79 -6.78 13.15
CA ARG A 33 -4.13 -7.72 14.25
C ARG A 33 -4.36 -9.14 13.75
N ASN A 34 -5.02 -9.29 12.60
CA ASN A 34 -5.37 -10.58 12.01
C ASN A 34 -4.24 -11.16 11.13
N GLY A 35 -3.18 -10.39 10.87
CA GLY A 35 -2.05 -10.81 10.04
C GLY A 35 -2.27 -10.68 8.52
N ASN A 36 -3.45 -10.25 8.09
CA ASN A 36 -3.78 -10.02 6.68
C ASN A 36 -2.93 -8.93 6.02
N PHE A 37 -2.39 -7.99 6.81
CA PHE A 37 -1.49 -6.94 6.32
C PHE A 37 -0.31 -7.51 5.51
N LYS A 38 0.25 -8.67 5.90
CA LYS A 38 1.36 -9.30 5.17
C LYS A 38 0.97 -9.67 3.74
N LYS A 39 -0.26 -10.19 3.57
CA LYS A 39 -0.80 -10.58 2.27
C LYS A 39 -1.08 -9.35 1.41
N ILE A 40 -1.63 -8.29 2.01
CA ILE A 40 -1.88 -7.02 1.35
C ILE A 40 -0.56 -6.39 0.88
N LEU A 41 0.42 -6.22 1.77
CA LEU A 41 1.74 -5.66 1.44
C LEU A 41 2.44 -6.45 0.33
N MET A 42 2.45 -7.78 0.41
CA MET A 42 3.04 -8.60 -0.65
C MET A 42 2.36 -8.36 -2.00
N ARG A 43 1.03 -8.21 -2.02
CA ARG A 43 0.30 -7.95 -3.26
C ARG A 43 0.54 -6.53 -3.77
N CYS A 44 0.54 -5.52 -2.90
CA CYS A 44 0.89 -4.14 -3.22
C CYS A 44 2.28 -4.06 -3.86
N ASN A 45 3.30 -4.70 -3.26
CA ASN A 45 4.67 -4.69 -3.77
C ASN A 45 4.76 -5.27 -5.19
N LYS A 46 4.07 -6.39 -5.46
CA LYS A 46 3.99 -6.97 -6.81
C LYS A 46 3.32 -6.05 -7.82
N VAL A 47 2.26 -5.33 -7.41
CA VAL A 47 1.58 -4.36 -8.29
C VAL A 47 2.48 -3.17 -8.57
N ILE A 48 3.19 -2.67 -7.55
CA ILE A 48 4.13 -1.54 -7.68
C ILE A 48 5.27 -1.89 -8.65
N GLU A 49 5.93 -3.02 -8.45
CA GLU A 49 7.04 -3.48 -9.30
C GLU A 49 6.61 -3.70 -10.76
N LYS A 50 5.34 -4.08 -10.99
CA LYS A 50 4.79 -4.26 -12.34
C LYS A 50 4.41 -2.93 -13.01
N ARG A 51 3.88 -1.95 -12.27
CA ARG A 51 3.31 -0.72 -12.82
C ARG A 51 4.32 0.43 -12.94
N TYR A 52 5.33 0.47 -12.07
CA TYR A 52 6.26 1.60 -11.99
C TYR A 52 7.68 1.13 -12.34
N THR A 53 8.32 1.77 -13.32
CA THR A 53 9.70 1.45 -13.74
C THR A 53 10.76 2.19 -12.93
N ASN A 54 10.39 3.28 -12.25
CA ASN A 54 11.29 4.09 -11.46
C ASN A 54 11.42 3.53 -10.03
N GLU A 55 12.63 3.12 -9.64
CA GLU A 55 12.93 2.52 -8.33
C GLU A 55 12.65 3.48 -7.16
N GLU A 56 12.99 4.76 -7.28
CA GLU A 56 12.73 5.76 -6.24
C GLU A 56 11.22 5.92 -5.98
N GLN A 57 10.42 5.93 -7.05
CA GLN A 57 8.96 5.98 -6.95
C GLN A 57 8.41 4.69 -6.32
N GLN A 58 8.95 3.52 -6.69
CA GLN A 58 8.55 2.27 -6.06
C GLN A 58 8.82 2.29 -4.56
N ILE A 59 10.01 2.71 -4.13
CA ILE A 59 10.40 2.80 -2.72
C ILE A 59 9.42 3.72 -1.98
N LYS A 60 9.16 4.92 -2.50
CA LYS A 60 8.22 5.86 -1.86
C LYS A 60 6.83 5.25 -1.69
N LEU A 61 6.28 4.61 -2.72
CA LEU A 61 4.96 3.97 -2.65
C LEU A 61 4.94 2.84 -1.62
N LYS A 62 5.94 1.95 -1.62
CA LYS A 62 6.06 0.85 -0.65
C LYS A 62 6.08 1.39 0.78
N THR A 63 6.91 2.39 1.04
CA THR A 63 7.01 3.03 2.37
C THR A 63 5.70 3.69 2.80
N TYR A 64 5.00 4.40 1.90
CA TYR A 64 3.70 5.00 2.25
C TYR A 64 2.66 3.95 2.61
N ILE A 65 2.59 2.84 1.85
CA ILE A 65 1.63 1.77 2.13
C ILE A 65 1.98 1.06 3.45
N GLU A 66 3.26 0.77 3.70
CA GLU A 66 3.71 0.19 4.96
C GLU A 66 3.32 1.09 6.14
N ASN A 67 3.54 2.40 6.03
CA ASN A 67 3.19 3.35 7.08
C ASN A 67 1.69 3.34 7.42
N ILE A 68 0.79 3.05 6.48
CA ILE A 68 -0.65 2.94 6.77
C ILE A 68 -0.95 1.84 7.80
N PHE A 69 -0.16 0.75 7.83
CA PHE A 69 -0.35 -0.34 8.78
C PHE A 69 0.41 -0.14 10.10
N PHE A 70 1.42 0.71 10.13
CA PHE A 70 2.34 0.84 11.27
C PHE A 70 2.39 2.25 11.89
N GLN A 71 1.55 3.18 11.42
CA GLN A 71 1.32 4.43 12.13
C GLN A 71 0.58 4.11 13.44
N ASP A 72 1.24 4.43 14.57
CA ASP A 72 0.65 4.43 15.91
C ASP A 72 -0.43 5.52 16.05
#